data_AF-Q47RK2-F1
#
_entry.id   AF-Q47RK2-F1
#
_cell.length_a   1.000
_cell.length_b   1.000
_cell.length_c   1.000
_cell.angle_alpha   90.00
_cell.angle_beta   90.00
_cell.angle_gamma   90.00
#
_symmetry.space_group_name_H-M   'P 1'
#
loop_
_entity.id
_entity.type
_entity.pdbx_description
1 polymer ?
#
loop_
_entity_poly.entity_id
_entity_poly.type
_entity_poly.pdbx_seq_one_letter_code
_entity_poly.pdbx_strand_id
1 'polypeptide(L)'
;MTTPTERDLRLLRTAVDLSRSCPPSSTAFSVGALIVAADGTVLADGYSRRDDPHDHAEEVALRAVAAEDPRLAAATLYSSLEPCSTRASRPRSCTSLILDTPIPRIVFAWREPELFVDCRGAELLRAAGREVVEVPELAPLVRQVNAHLLRRA
;
A
#
# COMPACT_ATOMS: atom_id res chain seq x y z
N MET A 1 -4.29 6.76 18.80
CA MET A 1 -3.48 6.45 17.59
C MET A 1 -2.65 5.22 17.93
N THR A 2 -2.76 4.15 17.14
CA THR A 2 -1.93 2.97 17.37
C THR A 2 -0.50 3.27 16.95
N THR A 3 0.46 3.02 17.84
CA THR A 3 1.89 3.15 17.55
C THR A 3 2.36 1.96 16.72
N PRO A 4 3.22 2.15 15.70
CA PRO A 4 3.82 1.04 14.96
C PRO A 4 4.71 0.19 15.87
N THR A 5 4.69 -1.13 15.65
CA THR A 5 5.60 -2.08 16.30
C THR A 5 6.94 -2.18 15.55
N GLU A 6 7.97 -2.75 16.16
CA GLU A 6 9.24 -3.02 15.46
C GLU A 6 9.02 -3.93 14.24
N ARG A 7 8.09 -4.88 14.35
CA ARG A 7 7.67 -5.75 13.24
C ARG A 7 7.04 -4.93 12.11
N ASP A 8 6.20 -3.94 12.44
CA ASP A 8 5.62 -3.04 11.43
C ASP A 8 6.70 -2.28 10.68
N LEU A 9 7.70 -1.74 11.39
CA LEU A 9 8.81 -1.02 10.75
C LEU A 9 9.60 -1.90 9.79
N ARG A 10 9.90 -3.15 10.18
CA ARG A 10 10.62 -4.10 9.31
C ARG A 10 9.81 -4.47 8.07
N LEU A 11 8.55 -4.87 8.24
CA LEU A 11 7.70 -5.29 7.13
C LEU A 11 7.37 -4.13 6.18
N LEU A 12 7.11 -2.95 6.73
CA LEU A 12 6.89 -1.76 5.92
C LEU A 12 8.15 -1.36 5.15
N ARG A 13 9.35 -1.47 5.74
CA ARG A 13 10.60 -1.25 5.02
C ARG A 13 10.77 -2.26 3.87
N THR A 14 10.41 -3.54 4.06
CA THR A 14 10.38 -4.53 2.97
C THR A 14 9.42 -4.11 1.85
N ALA A 15 8.23 -3.59 2.18
CA ALA A 15 7.30 -3.05 1.17
C ALA A 15 7.89 -1.84 0.41
N VAL A 16 8.63 -0.96 1.10
CA VAL A 16 9.36 0.14 0.45
C VAL A 16 10.45 -0.40 -0.48
N ASP A 17 11.23 -1.40 -0.07
CA ASP A 17 12.28 -1.96 -0.92
C ASP A 17 11.69 -2.70 -2.14
N LEU A 18 10.56 -3.37 -1.99
CA LEU A 18 9.83 -3.99 -3.08
C LEU A 18 9.41 -2.97 -4.16
N SER A 19 9.09 -1.72 -3.76
CA SER A 19 8.74 -0.65 -4.71
C SER A 19 9.88 -0.29 -5.67
N ARG A 20 11.13 -0.66 -5.37
CA ARG A 20 12.30 -0.43 -6.25
C ARG A 20 12.30 -1.33 -7.48
N SER A 21 11.50 -2.39 -7.47
CA SER A 21 11.31 -3.32 -8.59
C SER A 21 10.31 -2.81 -9.63
N CYS A 22 9.62 -1.69 -9.37
CA CYS A 22 8.64 -1.15 -10.31
C CYS A 22 9.31 -0.73 -11.62
N PRO A 23 8.73 -1.09 -12.79
CA PRO A 23 9.07 -0.44 -14.05
C PRO A 23 8.97 1.09 -13.94
N PRO A 24 9.83 1.85 -14.65
CA PRO A 24 9.83 3.31 -14.56
C PRO A 24 8.52 3.91 -15.05
N SER A 25 8.12 5.04 -14.46
CA SER A 25 6.96 5.83 -14.90
C SER A 25 7.20 7.31 -14.63
N SER A 26 6.65 8.18 -15.46
CA SER A 26 6.63 9.64 -15.23
C SER A 26 5.27 10.14 -14.75
N THR A 27 4.27 9.26 -14.66
CA THR A 27 2.86 9.60 -14.41
C THR A 27 2.21 8.76 -13.31
N ALA A 28 2.98 7.90 -12.63
CA ALA A 28 2.48 7.06 -11.56
C ALA A 28 3.57 6.73 -10.55
N PHE A 29 3.23 6.71 -9.26
CA PHE A 29 4.15 6.33 -8.20
C PHE A 29 4.62 4.88 -8.32
N SER A 30 5.85 4.64 -7.86
CA SER A 30 6.39 3.32 -7.57
C SER A 30 6.04 2.98 -6.13
N VAL A 31 5.18 1.98 -5.96
CA VAL A 31 4.63 1.53 -4.67
C VAL A 31 4.91 0.04 -4.55
N GLY A 32 5.22 -0.41 -3.34
CA GLY A 32 5.26 -1.82 -2.97
C GLY A 32 4.29 -2.08 -1.82
N ALA A 33 3.74 -3.30 -1.78
CA ALA A 33 2.78 -3.73 -0.78
C ALA A 33 3.01 -5.20 -0.38
N LEU A 34 2.68 -5.53 0.87
CA LEU A 34 2.71 -6.87 1.42
C LEU A 34 1.39 -7.16 2.16
N ILE A 35 0.92 -8.40 2.08
CA ILE A 35 -0.14 -8.93 2.95
C ILE A 35 0.50 -9.96 3.86
N VAL A 36 0.39 -9.77 5.18
CA VAL A 36 1.12 -10.57 6.16
C VAL A 36 0.14 -11.10 7.22
N ALA A 37 0.17 -12.40 7.46
CA ALA A 37 -0.62 -13.05 8.51
C ALA A 37 -0.14 -12.66 9.91
N ALA A 38 -1.01 -12.86 10.91
CA ALA A 38 -0.71 -12.54 12.30
C ALA A 38 0.58 -13.20 12.83
N ASP A 39 0.92 -14.40 12.35
CA ASP A 39 2.09 -15.18 12.78
C ASP A 39 3.44 -14.67 12.22
N GLY A 40 3.44 -13.83 11.18
CA GLY A 40 4.69 -13.40 10.51
C GLY A 40 4.73 -13.74 9.03
N THR A 41 3.90 -14.68 8.60
CA THR A 41 3.97 -15.23 7.24
C THR A 41 3.51 -14.20 6.22
N VAL A 42 4.37 -13.89 5.25
CA VAL A 42 3.98 -13.10 4.07
C VAL A 42 3.09 -13.99 3.20
N LEU A 43 1.82 -13.61 3.04
CA LEU A 43 0.84 -14.33 2.25
C LEU A 43 0.94 -13.97 0.77
N ALA A 44 1.19 -12.69 0.49
CA ALA A 44 1.34 -12.17 -0.85
C ALA A 44 2.12 -10.84 -0.83
N ASP A 45 2.68 -10.51 -1.99
CA ASP A 45 3.41 -9.28 -2.25
C ASP A 45 2.96 -8.66 -3.59
N GLY A 46 3.17 -7.36 -3.75
CA GLY A 46 2.88 -6.66 -4.97
C GLY A 46 3.68 -5.37 -5.12
N TYR A 47 3.94 -4.97 -6.36
CA TYR A 47 4.49 -3.67 -6.68
C TYR A 47 3.81 -3.10 -7.92
N SER A 48 3.81 -1.77 -8.04
CA SER A 48 3.16 -1.09 -9.16
C SER A 48 3.73 -1.57 -10.49
N ARG A 49 2.86 -1.78 -11.47
CA ARG A 49 3.21 -2.16 -12.84
C ARG A 49 3.92 -3.52 -12.97
N ARG A 50 3.63 -4.47 -12.08
CA ARG A 50 4.20 -5.82 -12.12
C ARG A 50 3.78 -6.59 -13.37
N ASP A 51 2.48 -6.71 -13.60
CA ASP A 51 1.93 -7.51 -14.71
C ASP A 51 1.28 -6.62 -15.78
N ASP A 52 0.63 -5.54 -15.35
CA ASP A 52 -0.08 -4.57 -16.19
C ASP A 52 0.41 -3.13 -15.92
N PRO A 53 0.58 -2.25 -16.93
CA PRO A 53 1.02 -0.86 -16.74
C PRO A 53 0.16 0.01 -15.80
N HIS A 54 -1.05 -0.44 -15.46
CA HIS A 54 -1.97 0.22 -14.55
C HIS A 54 -2.10 -0.44 -13.17
N ASP A 55 -1.39 -1.53 -12.93
CA ASP A 55 -1.39 -2.22 -11.65
C ASP A 55 -0.90 -1.30 -10.52
N HIS A 56 -1.69 -1.23 -9.46
CA HIS A 56 -1.25 -0.71 -8.17
C HIS A 56 -0.73 -1.85 -7.28
N ALA A 57 0.21 -1.55 -6.39
CA ALA A 57 0.84 -2.56 -5.55
C ALA A 57 -0.15 -3.35 -4.68
N GLU A 58 -1.13 -2.65 -4.08
CA GLU A 58 -2.15 -3.29 -3.23
C GLU A 58 -3.05 -4.22 -4.06
N GLU A 59 -3.43 -3.80 -5.26
CA GLU A 59 -4.24 -4.62 -6.18
C GLU A 59 -3.52 -5.91 -6.58
N VAL A 60 -2.22 -5.81 -6.88
CA VAL A 60 -1.38 -6.97 -7.20
C VAL A 60 -1.29 -7.92 -6.00
N ALA A 61 -1.00 -7.40 -4.80
CA ALA A 61 -0.87 -8.23 -3.60
C ALA A 61 -2.21 -8.92 -3.24
N LEU A 62 -3.33 -8.20 -3.34
CA LEU A 62 -4.67 -8.74 -3.07
C LEU A 62 -5.06 -9.81 -4.10
N ARG A 63 -4.70 -9.64 -5.37
CA ARG A 63 -4.95 -10.62 -6.44
C ARG A 63 -4.13 -11.91 -6.25
N ALA A 64 -2.96 -11.81 -5.61
CA ALA A 64 -2.04 -12.93 -5.42
C ALA A 64 -2.34 -13.79 -4.19
N VAL A 65 -3.23 -13.35 -3.29
CA VAL A 65 -3.69 -14.16 -2.14
C VAL A 65 -5.05 -14.77 -2.43
N ALA A 66 -5.29 -16.00 -1.96
CA ALA A 66 -6.61 -16.62 -2.04
C ALA A 66 -7.60 -15.83 -1.16
N ALA A 67 -8.74 -15.42 -1.74
CA ALA A 67 -9.74 -14.59 -1.04
C ALA A 67 -10.32 -15.29 0.19
N GLU A 68 -10.37 -16.62 0.17
CA GLU A 68 -10.87 -17.49 1.24
C GLU A 68 -9.78 -17.87 2.26
N ASP A 69 -8.56 -17.35 2.15
CA ASP A 69 -7.50 -17.64 3.12
C ASP A 69 -7.92 -17.16 4.51
N PRO A 70 -8.11 -18.07 5.49
CA PRO A 70 -8.65 -17.72 6.80
C PRO A 70 -7.72 -16.78 7.59
N ARG A 71 -6.45 -16.69 7.20
CA ARG A 71 -5.46 -15.81 7.85
C ARG A 71 -5.74 -14.34 7.55
N LEU A 72 -6.47 -14.01 6.48
CA LEU A 72 -6.78 -12.63 6.10
C LEU A 72 -7.55 -11.86 7.19
N ALA A 73 -8.41 -12.54 7.96
CA ALA A 73 -9.21 -11.91 9.02
C ALA A 73 -8.37 -11.34 10.18
N ALA A 74 -7.11 -11.78 10.31
CA ALA A 74 -6.15 -11.25 11.28
C ALA A 74 -4.87 -10.70 10.60
N ALA A 75 -4.89 -10.55 9.28
CA ALA A 75 -3.75 -10.10 8.52
C ALA A 75 -3.54 -8.58 8.63
N THR A 76 -2.36 -8.14 8.21
CA THR A 76 -2.02 -6.73 8.03
C THR A 76 -1.57 -6.49 6.60
N LEU A 77 -2.10 -5.44 5.97
CA LEU A 77 -1.60 -4.93 4.70
C LEU A 77 -0.59 -3.82 4.97
N TYR A 78 0.63 -3.98 4.47
CA TYR A 78 1.67 -2.96 4.49
C TYR A 78 1.77 -2.34 3.09
N SER A 79 1.59 -1.02 2.96
CA SER A 79 1.80 -0.32 1.68
C SER A 79 2.81 0.80 1.85
N SER A 80 3.77 0.93 0.93
CA SER A 80 4.76 2.01 1.00
C SER A 80 4.12 3.41 0.89
N LEU A 81 3.00 3.54 0.18
CA LEU A 81 2.24 4.77 -0.01
C LEU A 81 0.82 4.58 0.55
N GLU A 82 0.12 5.66 0.85
CA GLU A 82 -1.30 5.62 1.18
C GLU A 82 -2.11 4.92 0.07
N PRO A 83 -2.96 3.93 0.41
CA PRO A 83 -3.82 3.29 -0.58
C PRO A 83 -4.76 4.32 -1.22
N CYS A 84 -4.77 4.41 -2.55
CA CYS A 84 -5.54 5.45 -3.22
C CYS A 84 -7.05 5.39 -2.89
N SER A 85 -7.68 6.55 -2.72
CA SER A 85 -9.14 6.69 -2.60
C SER A 85 -9.84 6.72 -3.96
N THR A 86 -9.16 7.24 -4.98
CA THR A 86 -9.60 7.33 -6.37
C THR A 86 -8.42 7.07 -7.31
N ARG A 87 -8.69 6.63 -8.54
CA ARG A 87 -7.68 6.52 -9.60
C ARG A 87 -8.33 6.61 -10.98
N ALA A 88 -7.61 7.20 -11.94
CA ALA A 88 -8.09 7.32 -13.31
C ALA A 88 -7.95 6.02 -14.13
N SER A 89 -7.00 5.17 -13.75
CA SER A 89 -6.62 3.99 -14.55
C SER A 89 -7.63 2.85 -14.51
N ARG A 90 -8.46 2.77 -13.47
CA ARG A 90 -9.47 1.70 -13.25
C ARG A 90 -10.62 2.23 -12.38
N PRO A 91 -11.84 1.65 -12.47
CA PRO A 91 -13.02 2.13 -11.74
C PRO A 91 -12.96 1.91 -10.22
N ARG A 92 -12.30 0.84 -9.76
CA ARG A 92 -12.16 0.51 -8.32
C ARG A 92 -10.83 1.04 -7.79
N SER A 93 -10.84 1.75 -6.66
CA SER A 93 -9.62 2.23 -5.97
C SER A 93 -9.02 1.16 -5.04
N CYS A 94 -7.75 1.29 -4.69
CA CYS A 94 -7.08 0.38 -3.75
C CYS A 94 -7.81 0.34 -2.41
N THR A 95 -8.26 1.49 -1.89
CA THR A 95 -9.09 1.54 -0.69
C THR A 95 -10.35 0.69 -0.82
N SER A 96 -11.07 0.79 -1.94
CA SER A 96 -12.27 -0.02 -2.16
C SER A 96 -11.96 -1.53 -2.27
N LEU A 97 -10.81 -1.91 -2.83
CA LEU A 97 -10.39 -3.31 -2.94
C LEU A 97 -10.03 -3.89 -1.57
N ILE A 98 -9.35 -3.10 -0.73
CA ILE A 98 -9.03 -3.50 0.65
C ILE A 98 -10.31 -3.71 1.45
N LEU A 99 -11.31 -2.84 1.30
CA LEU A 99 -12.58 -2.94 2.03
C LEU A 99 -13.41 -4.18 1.68
N ASP A 100 -13.24 -4.75 0.49
CA ASP A 100 -13.86 -6.01 0.08
C ASP A 100 -13.22 -7.24 0.77
N THR A 101 -12.12 -7.06 1.51
CA THR A 101 -11.43 -8.14 2.23
C THR A 101 -11.71 -8.11 3.72
N PRO A 102 -11.47 -9.22 4.45
CA PRO A 102 -11.57 -9.20 5.91
C PRO A 102 -10.33 -8.58 6.58
N ILE A 103 -9.32 -8.09 5.86
CA ILE A 103 -8.07 -7.55 6.43
C ILE A 103 -8.37 -6.35 7.35
N PRO A 104 -8.15 -6.46 8.67
CA PRO A 104 -8.58 -5.43 9.62
C PRO A 104 -7.61 -4.24 9.70
N ARG A 105 -6.33 -4.44 9.36
CA ARG A 105 -5.24 -3.51 9.67
C ARG A 105 -4.43 -3.15 8.44
N ILE A 106 -4.20 -1.85 8.27
CA ILE A 106 -3.41 -1.25 7.19
C ILE A 106 -2.32 -0.39 7.81
N VAL A 107 -1.09 -0.54 7.31
CA VAL A 107 0.09 0.21 7.75
C VAL A 107 0.77 0.82 6.54
N PHE A 108 1.02 2.13 6.53
CA PHE A 108 1.70 2.78 5.41
C PHE A 108 2.68 3.89 5.82
N ALA A 109 3.66 4.16 4.96
CA ALA A 109 4.76 5.06 5.30
C ALA A 109 4.50 6.52 4.88
N TRP A 110 3.99 6.75 3.68
CA TRP A 110 3.86 8.10 3.13
C TRP A 110 2.44 8.36 2.64
N ARG A 111 1.82 9.45 3.12
CA ARG A 111 0.60 9.97 2.51
C ARG A 111 0.85 10.40 1.08
N GLU A 112 -0.07 10.10 0.19
CA GLU A 112 0.07 10.48 -1.22
C GLU A 112 0.07 12.02 -1.30
N PRO A 113 1.11 12.65 -1.87
CA PRO A 113 1.11 14.10 -2.04
C PRO A 113 0.10 14.49 -3.12
N GLU A 114 -0.37 15.74 -3.09
CA GLU A 114 -1.27 16.33 -4.09
C GLU A 114 -0.55 16.54 -5.45
N LEU A 115 -0.13 15.45 -6.09
CA LEU A 115 0.51 15.45 -7.42
C LEU A 115 -0.40 14.89 -8.50
N PHE A 116 -1.20 13.87 -8.16
CA PHE A 116 -2.09 13.22 -9.13
C PHE A 116 -3.55 13.23 -8.68
N VAL A 117 -3.84 13.11 -7.38
CA VAL A 117 -5.21 13.10 -6.82
C VAL A 117 -5.23 13.70 -5.40
N ASP A 118 -6.39 14.19 -4.96
CA ASP A 118 -6.69 14.42 -3.54
C ASP A 118 -7.00 13.07 -2.88
N CYS A 119 -5.99 12.48 -2.23
CA CYS A 119 -6.10 11.15 -1.63
C CYS A 119 -6.73 11.23 -0.24
N ARG A 120 -7.70 10.34 -0.01
CA ARG A 120 -8.49 10.23 1.24
C ARG A 120 -8.55 8.78 1.73
N GLY A 121 -7.55 7.99 1.38
CA GLY A 121 -7.58 6.54 1.58
C GLY A 121 -7.57 6.16 3.04
N ALA A 122 -6.69 6.79 3.83
CA ALA A 122 -6.60 6.57 5.25
C ALA A 122 -7.91 6.91 5.98
N GLU A 123 -8.58 7.99 5.57
CA GLU A 123 -9.85 8.44 6.15
C GLU A 123 -10.97 7.47 5.84
N LEU A 124 -11.09 7.02 4.59
CA LEU A 124 -12.11 6.06 4.16
C LEU A 124 -11.94 4.69 4.84
N LEU A 125 -10.71 4.20 4.98
CA LEU A 125 -10.41 2.96 5.69
C LEU A 125 -10.81 3.05 7.17
N ARG A 126 -10.45 4.15 7.85
CA ARG A 126 -10.83 4.39 9.25
C ARG A 126 -12.34 4.48 9.43
N ALA A 127 -13.04 5.19 8.53
CA ALA A 127 -14.49 5.34 8.59
C ALA A 127 -15.21 3.99 8.43
N ALA A 128 -14.62 3.05 7.69
CA ALA A 128 -15.11 1.68 7.55
C ALA A 128 -14.68 0.73 8.69
N GLY A 129 -14.08 1.25 9.77
CA GLY A 129 -13.68 0.48 10.94
C GLY A 129 -12.35 -0.26 10.82
N ARG A 130 -11.53 0.04 9.79
CA ARG A 130 -10.17 -0.51 9.69
C ARG A 130 -9.22 0.22 10.62
N GLU A 131 -8.29 -0.52 11.19
CA GLU A 131 -7.17 0.07 11.89
C GLU A 131 -6.14 0.58 10.87
N VAL A 132 -5.79 1.87 10.96
CA VAL A 132 -4.83 2.50 10.04
C VAL A 132 -3.68 3.12 10.82
N VAL A 133 -2.48 2.60 10.60
CA VAL A 133 -1.23 3.04 11.21
C VAL A 133 -0.37 3.77 10.18
N GLU A 134 -0.01 5.01 10.50
CA GLU A 134 0.86 5.83 9.66
C GLU A 134 2.27 5.85 10.24
N VAL A 135 3.28 5.61 9.39
CA VAL A 135 4.68 5.50 9.77
C VAL A 135 5.51 6.56 9.00
N PRO A 136 5.31 7.86 9.30
CA PRO A 136 5.93 8.96 8.55
C PRO A 136 7.46 8.96 8.61
N GLU A 137 8.06 8.31 9.61
CA GLU A 137 9.51 8.13 9.72
C GLU A 137 10.12 7.34 8.55
N LEU A 138 9.34 6.48 7.87
CA LEU A 138 9.79 5.75 6.67
C LEU A 138 9.46 6.49 5.36
N ALA A 139 8.65 7.56 5.41
CA ALA A 139 8.29 8.35 4.24
C ALA A 139 9.49 8.89 3.42
N PRO A 140 10.63 9.30 4.03
CA PRO A 140 11.81 9.72 3.27
C PRO A 140 12.31 8.64 2.28
N LEU A 141 12.21 7.36 2.63
CA LEU A 141 12.64 6.26 1.75
C LEU A 141 11.71 6.12 0.55
N VAL A 142 10.40 6.26 0.76
CA VAL A 142 9.39 6.21 -0.31
C VAL A 142 9.57 7.38 -1.28
N ARG A 143 9.83 8.58 -0.74
CA ARG A 143 10.16 9.76 -1.54
C ARG A 143 11.44 9.60 -2.33
N GLN A 144 12.45 8.91 -1.79
CA GLN A 144 13.68 8.63 -2.51
C GLN A 144 13.43 7.76 -3.75
N VAL A 145 12.63 6.69 -3.61
CA VAL A 145 12.25 5.84 -4.76
C VAL A 145 11.48 6.67 -5.80
N ASN A 146 10.59 7.54 -5.35
CA ASN A 146 9.72 8.36 -6.20
C ASN A 146 10.32 9.72 -6.60
N ALA A 147 11.62 9.97 -6.32
CA ALA A 147 12.25 11.27 -6.55
C ALA A 147 12.24 11.71 -8.01
N HIS A 148 12.08 10.78 -8.95
CA HIS A 148 11.96 11.05 -10.39
C HIS A 148 10.67 11.79 -10.75
N LEU A 149 9.61 11.67 -9.94
CA LEU A 149 8.34 12.40 -10.11
C LEU A 149 8.38 13.75 -9.39
N LEU A 150 9.00 13.79 -8.21
CA LEU A 150 9.03 14.96 -7.32
C LEU A 150 9.89 16.12 -7.82
N ARG A 151 10.87 15.85 -8.70
CA ARG A 151 11.75 16.88 -9.28
C ARG A 151 11.08 17.72 -10.38
N ARG A 152 9.84 17.40 -10.76
CA ARG A 152 9.08 18.08 -11.81
C ARG A 152 7.90 18.90 -11.27
N ALA A 153 7.73 18.97 -9.95
CA ALA A 153 6.69 19.76 -9.28
C ALA A 153 7.24 21.12 -8.85
#